data_AF-A0A9P0E930-F1
#
_entry.id   AF-A0A9P0E930-F1
#
_cell.length_a   1.000
_cell.length_b   1.000
_cell.length_c   1.000
_cell.angle_alpha   90.00
_cell.angle_beta   90.00
_cell.angle_gamma   90.00
#
_symmetry.space_group_name_H-M   'P 1'
#
loop_
_entity.id
_entity.type
_entity.pdbx_description
1 polymer ?
#
loop_
_entity_poly.entity_id
_entity_poly.type
_entity_poly.pdbx_seq_one_letter_code
_entity_poly.pdbx_strand_id
1 'polypeptide(L)'
;MIYREREPDCSEVCLCRDGSLTCNTICVERLPCQTDFAFYNHAAPAYQAYRGRCLCYSGRFICMRPPPELYDLKQGVFLFLGYSELDERKLRAINQMEVQDAVTSLQDLLRLHVKPKTPCMLTLYNSSEENIILAVKLTDNSTLTKPHVDEPNPSLLMKQKEECEAPLQQISEMINSRDPIVHSHIYLSIFKTAEVDVIYPAPSSSIGLQPHTTLFLTLILLIYLS
;
A
#
# COMPACT_ATOMS: atom_id res chain seq x y z
N MET A 1 17.07 -4.92 31.82
CA MET A 1 16.18 -3.75 31.73
C MET A 1 14.76 -4.24 31.91
N ILE A 2 14.02 -3.76 32.91
CA ILE A 2 12.65 -4.20 33.20
C ILE A 2 11.72 -3.43 32.26
N TYR A 3 11.28 -4.06 31.17
CA TYR A 3 10.20 -3.53 30.33
C TYR A 3 8.91 -3.55 31.17
N ARG A 4 8.31 -2.39 31.44
CA ARG A 4 6.94 -2.33 31.96
C ARG A 4 5.99 -2.70 30.81
N GLU A 5 5.76 -4.00 30.64
CA GLU A 5 4.89 -4.60 29.60
C GLU A 5 3.41 -4.12 29.63
N ARG A 6 3.02 -3.27 30.60
CA ARG A 6 1.64 -2.82 30.80
C ARG A 6 1.44 -1.31 30.74
N GLU A 7 2.48 -0.51 30.48
CA GLU A 7 2.26 0.92 30.27
C GLU A 7 1.73 1.14 28.84
N PRO A 8 0.56 1.79 28.68
CA PRO A 8 0.02 2.07 27.37
C PRO A 8 0.92 3.03 26.59
N ASP A 9 0.92 2.92 25.27
CA ASP A 9 1.55 3.90 24.41
C ASP A 9 0.59 5.05 24.19
N CYS A 10 0.89 6.22 24.74
CA CYS A 10 0.02 7.38 24.71
C CYS A 10 0.60 8.49 23.82
N SER A 11 -0.28 9.15 23.08
CA SER A 11 0.03 10.34 22.27
C SER A 11 -0.99 11.43 22.57
N GLU A 12 -0.54 12.68 22.55
CA GLU A 12 -1.42 13.84 22.70
C GLU A 12 -1.83 14.34 21.32
N VAL A 13 -3.14 14.51 21.13
CA VAL A 13 -3.72 15.06 19.90
C VAL A 13 -4.36 16.39 20.23
N CYS A 14 -3.77 17.45 19.70
CA CYS A 14 -4.23 18.81 19.91
C CYS A 14 -4.91 19.36 18.65
N LEU A 15 -6.10 19.94 18.82
CA LEU A 15 -6.91 20.55 17.77
C LEU A 15 -7.19 22.01 18.09
N CYS A 16 -7.06 22.86 17.09
CA CYS A 16 -7.48 24.26 17.18
C CYS A 16 -8.91 24.38 16.63
N ARG A 17 -9.85 24.80 17.47
CA ARG A 17 -11.25 25.09 17.09
C ARG A 17 -11.63 26.46 17.62
N ASP A 18 -12.08 27.34 16.73
CA ASP A 18 -12.51 28.71 17.07
C ASP A 18 -11.48 29.52 17.86
N GLY A 19 -10.18 29.33 17.56
CA GLY A 19 -9.07 29.99 18.25
C GLY A 19 -8.73 29.42 19.64
N SER A 20 -9.43 28.36 20.08
CA SER A 20 -9.12 27.61 21.30
C SER A 20 -8.41 26.29 20.97
N LEU A 21 -7.36 25.98 21.74
CA LEU A 21 -6.63 24.72 21.64
C LEU A 21 -7.22 23.69 22.60
N THR A 22 -7.69 22.55 22.08
CA THR A 22 -8.15 21.41 22.88
C THR A 22 -7.23 20.22 22.62
N CYS A 23 -6.62 19.68 23.68
CA CYS A 23 -5.73 18.51 23.59
C CYS A 23 -6.39 17.29 24.25
N ASN A 24 -6.33 16.15 23.58
CA ASN A 24 -6.84 14.88 24.06
C ASN A 24 -5.70 13.85 24.11
N THR A 25 -5.58 13.11 25.20
CA THR A 25 -4.64 12.00 25.29
C THR A 25 -5.27 10.73 24.73
N ILE A 26 -4.64 10.15 23.72
CA ILE A 26 -5.04 8.88 23.12
C ILE A 26 -4.01 7.84 23.52
N CYS A 27 -4.46 6.73 24.10
CA CYS A 27 -3.59 5.64 24.54
C CYS A 27 -3.96 4.34 23.86
N VAL A 28 -2.98 3.56 23.41
CA VAL A 28 -3.14 2.19 22.92
C VAL A 28 -2.42 1.21 23.84
N GLU A 29 -2.97 0.01 23.98
CA GLU A 29 -2.36 -1.01 24.82
C GLU A 29 -1.16 -1.65 24.11
N ARG A 30 -0.08 -1.90 24.83
CA ARG A 30 1.13 -2.56 24.29
C ARG A 30 0.99 -4.09 24.30
N LEU A 31 -0.12 -4.60 23.80
CA LEU A 31 -0.37 -6.04 23.72
C LEU A 31 0.57 -6.70 22.70
N PRO A 32 1.20 -7.84 23.05
CA PRO A 32 1.99 -8.61 22.11
C PRO A 32 1.06 -9.32 21.11
N CYS A 33 1.57 -9.57 19.91
CA CYS A 33 0.90 -10.35 18.88
C CYS A 33 1.37 -11.79 18.97
N GLN A 34 0.45 -12.74 18.79
CA GLN A 34 0.73 -14.16 18.89
C GLN A 34 0.50 -14.84 17.54
N THR A 35 1.43 -15.73 17.18
CA THR A 35 1.24 -16.75 16.15
C THR A 35 1.25 -18.13 16.81
N ASP A 36 1.02 -19.18 16.03
CA ASP A 36 1.10 -20.57 16.53
C ASP A 36 2.48 -20.94 17.10
N PHE A 37 3.53 -20.20 16.72
CA PHE A 37 4.92 -20.55 17.01
C PHE A 37 5.69 -19.50 17.83
N ALA A 38 5.21 -18.24 17.89
CA ALA A 38 5.96 -17.16 18.52
C ALA A 38 5.08 -16.01 19.04
N PHE A 39 5.65 -15.25 19.98
CA PHE A 39 5.12 -13.98 20.45
C PHE A 39 5.99 -12.84 19.92
N TYR A 40 5.33 -11.78 19.46
CA TYR A 40 5.96 -10.55 18.97
C TYR A 40 5.56 -9.42 19.90
N ASN A 41 6.56 -8.71 20.44
CA ASN A 41 6.31 -7.54 21.26
C ASN A 41 5.61 -6.45 20.45
N HIS A 42 4.87 -5.55 21.12
CA HIS A 42 4.31 -4.37 20.48
C HIS A 42 5.41 -3.59 19.73
N ALA A 43 5.07 -3.11 18.53
CA ALA A 43 5.96 -2.47 17.56
C ALA A 43 7.08 -3.35 16.99
N ALA A 44 7.08 -4.66 17.23
CA ALA A 44 8.04 -5.57 16.61
C ALA A 44 7.70 -5.81 15.13
N PRO A 45 8.71 -5.86 14.24
CA PRO A 45 8.51 -6.27 12.85
C PRO A 45 8.19 -7.77 12.76
N ALA A 46 7.38 -8.12 11.79
CA ALA A 46 7.05 -9.49 11.42
C ALA A 46 6.97 -9.61 9.90
N TYR A 47 6.84 -10.84 9.40
CA TYR A 47 6.62 -11.12 7.99
C TYR A 47 5.56 -12.19 7.86
N GLN A 48 4.63 -11.99 6.93
CA GLN A 48 3.61 -12.98 6.58
C GLN A 48 3.70 -13.26 5.08
N ALA A 49 3.63 -14.55 4.73
CA ALA A 49 3.63 -14.97 3.33
C ALA A 49 2.50 -14.27 2.58
N TYR A 50 2.79 -13.81 1.35
CA TYR A 50 1.89 -13.07 0.45
C TYR A 50 1.42 -11.68 0.94
N ARG A 51 1.49 -11.40 2.24
CA ARG A 51 1.14 -10.09 2.83
C ARG A 51 2.33 -9.15 3.01
N GLY A 52 3.56 -9.69 2.95
CA GLY A 52 4.80 -8.92 3.04
C GLY A 52 5.23 -8.64 4.48
N ARG A 53 5.90 -7.50 4.70
CA ARG A 53 6.28 -7.08 6.05
C ARG A 53 5.03 -6.66 6.83
N CYS A 54 5.03 -6.95 8.10
CA CYS A 54 3.97 -6.57 9.03
C CYS A 54 4.56 -5.93 10.28
N LEU A 55 3.74 -5.18 10.99
CA LEU A 55 4.03 -4.62 12.29
C LEU A 55 3.10 -5.26 13.32
N CYS A 56 3.65 -5.78 14.42
CA CYS A 56 2.83 -6.11 15.57
C CYS A 56 2.39 -4.82 16.27
N TYR A 57 1.10 -4.56 16.31
CA TYR A 57 0.53 -3.36 16.92
C TYR A 57 -0.71 -3.73 17.73
N SER A 58 -0.61 -3.57 19.05
CA SER A 58 -1.70 -3.80 20.01
C SER A 58 -2.42 -5.15 19.81
N GLY A 59 -1.65 -6.23 19.68
CA GLY A 59 -2.18 -7.58 19.52
C GLY A 59 -2.58 -7.98 18.10
N ARG A 60 -2.44 -7.07 17.11
CA ARG A 60 -2.75 -7.33 15.70
C ARG A 60 -1.52 -7.17 14.80
N PHE A 61 -1.47 -7.95 13.71
CA PHE A 61 -0.46 -7.82 12.68
C PHE A 61 -0.96 -6.92 11.54
N ILE A 62 -0.45 -5.71 11.46
CA ILE A 62 -0.76 -4.76 10.39
C ILE A 62 0.26 -4.97 9.27
N CYS A 63 -0.18 -5.51 8.13
CA CYS A 63 0.71 -5.89 7.02
C CYS A 63 0.66 -4.89 5.86
N MET A 64 1.71 -4.89 5.04
CA MET A 64 1.78 -4.06 3.82
C MET A 64 0.63 -4.37 2.87
N ARG A 65 0.33 -5.65 2.62
CA ARG A 65 -0.73 -6.07 1.72
C ARG A 65 -1.91 -6.73 2.44
N PRO A 66 -3.14 -6.55 1.91
CA PRO A 66 -4.26 -7.39 2.31
C PRO A 66 -4.04 -8.85 1.89
N PRO A 67 -4.82 -9.80 2.44
CA PRO A 67 -4.87 -11.16 1.91
C PRO A 67 -5.15 -11.15 0.39
N PRO A 68 -4.47 -12.02 -0.38
CA PRO A 68 -4.54 -12.00 -1.85
C PRO A 68 -5.94 -12.29 -2.40
N GLU A 69 -6.83 -12.89 -1.62
CA GLU A 69 -8.21 -13.17 -2.00
C GLU A 69 -9.11 -11.91 -2.00
N LEU A 70 -8.64 -10.83 -1.38
CA LEU A 70 -9.44 -9.60 -1.21
C LEU A 70 -9.28 -8.59 -2.35
N TYR A 71 -8.41 -8.86 -3.33
CA TYR A 71 -8.16 -7.93 -4.42
C TYR A 71 -7.65 -8.62 -5.69
N ASP A 72 -7.99 -8.08 -6.85
CA ASP A 72 -7.48 -8.51 -8.15
C ASP A 72 -6.95 -7.29 -8.89
N LEU A 73 -5.62 -7.11 -8.91
CA LEU A 73 -5.00 -5.95 -9.56
C LEU A 73 -4.94 -6.11 -11.07
N LYS A 74 -5.37 -5.06 -11.76
CA LYS A 74 -5.01 -4.85 -13.17
C LYS A 74 -3.67 -4.12 -13.27
N GLN A 75 -3.24 -3.83 -14.49
CA GLN A 75 -2.04 -3.05 -14.71
C GLN A 75 -2.12 -1.65 -14.07
N GLY A 76 -1.02 -1.16 -13.52
CA GLY A 76 -0.98 0.14 -12.84
C GLY A 76 0.18 0.29 -11.86
N VAL A 77 0.31 1.49 -11.32
CA VAL A 77 1.19 1.80 -10.19
C VAL A 77 0.32 1.91 -8.94
N PHE A 78 0.66 1.15 -7.91
CA PHE A 78 -0.13 1.02 -6.69
C PHE A 78 0.70 1.35 -5.46
N LEU A 79 0.04 1.98 -4.48
CA LEU A 79 0.54 2.14 -3.12
C LEU A 79 -0.37 1.33 -2.19
N PHE A 80 0.21 0.28 -1.61
CA PHE A 80 -0.41 -0.52 -0.57
C PHE A 80 -0.11 0.10 0.79
N LEU A 81 -1.13 0.17 1.64
CA LEU A 81 -1.04 0.75 2.98
C LEU A 81 -1.62 -0.23 3.99
N GLY A 82 -0.89 -0.43 5.08
CA GLY A 82 -1.39 -1.04 6.31
C GLY A 82 -1.64 0.06 7.35
N TYR A 83 -2.85 0.11 7.91
CA TYR A 83 -3.24 1.10 8.91
C TYR A 83 -3.81 0.45 10.17
N SER A 84 -3.68 1.15 11.30
CA SER A 84 -4.27 0.76 12.58
C SER A 84 -5.73 1.22 12.64
N GLU A 85 -6.67 0.27 12.54
CA GLU A 85 -8.10 0.56 12.75
C GLU A 85 -8.36 1.04 14.18
N LEU A 86 -7.58 0.57 15.15
CA LEU A 86 -7.67 1.03 16.55
C LEU A 86 -7.37 2.52 16.67
N ASP A 87 -6.33 3.00 15.99
CA ASP A 87 -5.95 4.41 16.02
C ASP A 87 -6.98 5.25 15.27
N GLU A 88 -7.41 4.78 14.11
CA GLU A 88 -8.44 5.44 13.32
C GLU A 88 -9.74 5.61 14.13
N ARG A 89 -10.21 4.57 14.83
CA ARG A 89 -11.41 4.65 15.68
C ARG A 89 -11.25 5.63 16.84
N LYS A 90 -10.07 5.67 17.47
CA LYS A 90 -9.76 6.59 18.56
C LYS A 90 -9.71 8.04 18.08
N LEU A 91 -9.09 8.27 16.92
CA LEU A 91 -9.02 9.60 16.31
C LEU A 91 -10.39 10.06 15.84
N ARG A 92 -11.18 9.20 15.20
CA ARG A 92 -12.56 9.49 14.76
C ARG A 92 -13.43 10.01 15.89
N ALA A 93 -13.26 9.50 17.11
CA ALA A 93 -13.98 9.99 18.28
C ALA A 93 -13.66 11.46 18.66
N ILE A 94 -12.52 11.99 18.22
CA ILE A 94 -12.00 13.32 18.56
C ILE A 94 -12.20 14.31 17.41
N ASN A 95 -11.88 13.91 16.18
CA ASN A 95 -11.87 14.80 15.00
C ASN A 95 -12.88 14.40 13.92
N GLN A 96 -13.69 13.36 14.14
CA GLN A 96 -14.63 12.81 13.16
C GLN A 96 -13.98 12.38 11.83
N MET A 97 -12.67 12.07 11.85
CA MET A 97 -11.96 11.66 10.64
C MET A 97 -12.44 10.32 10.11
N GLU A 98 -12.43 10.21 8.79
CA GLU A 98 -12.56 8.96 8.07
C GLU A 98 -11.25 8.58 7.37
N VAL A 99 -11.17 7.33 6.94
CA VAL A 99 -10.02 6.82 6.18
C VAL A 99 -9.77 7.64 4.90
N GLN A 100 -10.82 8.17 4.27
CA GLN A 100 -10.72 9.03 3.09
C GLN A 100 -10.00 10.35 3.39
N ASP A 101 -10.11 10.90 4.60
CA ASP A 101 -9.39 12.12 5.00
C ASP A 101 -7.89 11.85 5.11
N ALA A 102 -7.51 10.65 5.53
CA ALA A 102 -6.11 10.20 5.53
C ALA A 102 -5.56 10.05 4.11
N VAL A 103 -6.36 9.53 3.16
CA VAL A 103 -5.96 9.47 1.74
C VAL A 103 -5.78 10.88 1.15
N THR A 104 -6.67 11.82 1.49
CA THR A 104 -6.55 13.23 1.07
C THR A 104 -5.30 13.88 1.66
N SER A 105 -5.05 13.67 2.95
CA SER A 105 -3.82 14.16 3.60
C SER A 105 -2.56 13.55 2.97
N LEU A 106 -2.61 12.30 2.52
CA LEU A 106 -1.50 11.64 1.85
C LEU A 106 -1.25 12.23 0.46
N GLN A 107 -2.31 12.59 -0.25
CA GLN A 107 -2.23 13.34 -1.50
C GLN A 107 -1.60 14.72 -1.30
N ASP A 108 -1.88 15.39 -0.18
CA ASP A 108 -1.27 16.68 0.17
C ASP A 108 0.19 16.52 0.56
N LEU A 109 0.55 15.48 1.32
CA LEU A 109 1.95 15.14 1.58
C LEU A 109 2.75 14.98 0.27
N LEU A 110 2.19 14.22 -0.68
CA LEU A 110 2.77 14.01 -2.00
C LEU A 110 3.01 15.33 -2.74
N ARG A 111 2.02 16.24 -2.72
CA ARG A 111 2.05 17.51 -3.46
C ARG A 111 2.85 18.61 -2.78
N LEU A 112 2.96 18.61 -1.46
CA LEU A 112 3.57 19.70 -0.72
C LEU A 112 5.00 19.40 -0.29
N HIS A 113 5.33 18.14 0.02
CA HIS A 113 6.60 17.79 0.66
C HIS A 113 7.46 16.84 -0.18
N VAL A 114 6.85 15.92 -0.93
CA VAL A 114 7.57 14.87 -1.66
C VAL A 114 7.94 15.32 -3.08
N LYS A 115 6.94 15.66 -3.89
CA LYS A 115 7.15 16.15 -5.25
C LYS A 115 6.21 17.33 -5.53
N PRO A 116 6.62 18.56 -5.19
CA PRO A 116 5.88 19.77 -5.53
C PRO A 116 5.51 19.82 -7.02
N LYS A 117 4.25 20.17 -7.32
CA LYS A 117 3.68 20.19 -8.68
C LYS A 117 3.66 18.82 -9.39
N THR A 118 3.67 17.72 -8.63
CA THR A 118 3.52 16.39 -9.19
C THR A 118 2.20 16.22 -9.98
N PRO A 119 2.24 15.58 -11.17
CA PRO A 119 1.02 15.20 -11.90
C PRO A 119 0.31 14.00 -11.25
N CYS A 120 0.94 13.32 -10.30
CA CYS A 120 0.43 12.10 -9.68
C CYS A 120 -0.76 12.38 -8.75
N MET A 121 -1.86 11.65 -9.01
CA MET A 121 -3.07 11.67 -8.22
C MET A 121 -3.34 10.28 -7.64
N LEU A 122 -3.44 10.20 -6.32
CA LEU A 122 -3.82 9.00 -5.58
C LEU A 122 -5.33 8.81 -5.67
N THR A 123 -5.76 7.61 -6.02
CA THR A 123 -7.17 7.24 -6.09
C THR A 123 -7.40 5.95 -5.31
N LEU A 124 -8.45 5.90 -4.51
CA LEU A 124 -8.81 4.68 -3.79
C LEU A 124 -9.15 3.59 -4.79
N TYR A 125 -8.41 2.48 -4.75
CA TYR A 125 -8.65 1.30 -5.57
C TYR A 125 -9.48 0.26 -4.81
N ASN A 126 -9.07 -0.04 -3.58
CA ASN A 126 -9.75 -0.98 -2.71
C ASN A 126 -9.46 -0.66 -1.24
N SER A 127 -10.33 -1.13 -0.34
CA SER A 127 -10.18 -1.00 1.12
C SER A 127 -10.71 -2.25 1.81
N SER A 128 -10.00 -2.72 2.82
CA SER A 128 -10.39 -3.82 3.70
C SER A 128 -10.10 -3.47 5.17
N GLU A 129 -10.33 -4.43 6.08
CA GLU A 129 -9.89 -4.30 7.47
C GLU A 129 -8.36 -4.12 7.49
N GLU A 130 -7.89 -2.99 8.03
CA GLU A 130 -6.48 -2.61 8.20
C GLU A 130 -5.63 -2.45 6.92
N ASN A 131 -6.21 -2.54 5.72
CA ASN A 131 -5.49 -2.33 4.47
C ASN A 131 -6.22 -1.41 3.49
N ILE A 132 -5.45 -0.59 2.78
CA ILE A 132 -5.92 0.27 1.68
C ILE A 132 -5.00 0.06 0.49
N ILE A 133 -5.60 0.01 -0.70
CA ILE A 133 -4.87 0.02 -1.97
C ILE A 133 -5.21 1.32 -2.68
N LEU A 134 -4.19 2.11 -3.00
CA LEU A 134 -4.32 3.31 -3.80
C LEU A 134 -3.73 3.07 -5.18
N ALA A 135 -4.48 3.36 -6.24
CA ALA A 135 -3.98 3.39 -7.60
C ALA A 135 -3.57 4.82 -7.97
N VAL A 136 -2.51 4.98 -8.75
CA VAL A 136 -2.06 6.29 -9.22
C VAL A 136 -2.59 6.59 -10.62
N LYS A 137 -3.06 7.82 -10.80
CA LYS A 137 -3.43 8.39 -12.10
C LYS A 137 -2.59 9.65 -12.36
N LEU A 138 -2.37 9.97 -13.63
CA LEU A 138 -1.79 11.26 -14.00
C LEU A 138 -2.91 12.27 -14.20
N THR A 139 -2.72 13.47 -13.67
CA THR A 139 -3.58 14.61 -13.93
C THR A 139 -3.12 15.24 -15.23
N ASP A 140 -3.85 15.00 -16.33
CA ASP A 140 -3.57 15.66 -17.61
C ASP A 140 -4.24 17.04 -17.64
N ASN A 141 -3.51 18.08 -18.03
CA ASN A 141 -4.06 19.43 -18.22
C ASN A 141 -5.00 19.53 -19.46
N SER A 142 -5.19 18.46 -20.24
CA SER A 142 -5.81 18.52 -21.57
C SER A 142 -7.10 17.70 -21.75
N THR A 143 -7.61 17.00 -20.74
CA THR A 143 -8.76 16.11 -20.96
C THR A 143 -9.88 16.31 -19.94
N LEU A 144 -10.72 17.30 -20.27
CA LEU A 144 -12.17 17.24 -20.07
C LEU A 144 -12.77 16.15 -20.99
N THR A 145 -12.21 14.93 -20.96
CA THR A 145 -12.64 13.82 -21.81
C THR A 145 -12.81 12.61 -20.93
N LYS A 146 -13.98 12.00 -21.12
CA LYS A 146 -14.61 10.93 -20.34
C LYS A 146 -13.63 9.86 -19.85
N PRO A 147 -13.90 9.24 -18.69
CA PRO A 147 -13.15 8.08 -18.22
C PRO A 147 -13.38 6.95 -19.23
N HIS A 148 -12.47 6.80 -20.19
CA HIS A 148 -12.45 5.62 -21.03
C HIS A 148 -11.86 4.48 -20.21
N VAL A 149 -12.80 3.60 -19.88
CA VAL A 149 -12.71 2.31 -19.22
C VAL A 149 -11.74 1.39 -19.97
N ASP A 150 -10.82 0.80 -19.22
CA ASP A 150 -10.24 -0.55 -19.39
C ASP A 150 -9.57 -0.96 -20.71
N GLU A 151 -8.84 -0.08 -21.40
CA GLU A 151 -7.84 -0.56 -22.37
C GLU A 151 -6.42 -0.49 -21.78
N PRO A 152 -5.66 -1.62 -21.76
CA PRO A 152 -4.28 -1.59 -21.34
C PRO A 152 -3.47 -0.75 -22.33
N ASN A 153 -3.09 0.46 -21.92
CA ASN A 153 -2.18 1.31 -22.68
C ASN A 153 -0.77 1.24 -22.04
N PRO A 154 0.16 0.43 -22.58
CA PRO A 154 1.49 0.27 -22.00
C PRO A 154 2.27 1.59 -21.93
N SER A 155 2.03 2.51 -22.88
CA SER A 155 2.71 3.82 -22.89
C SER A 155 2.27 4.71 -21.72
N LEU A 156 0.99 4.65 -21.34
CA LEU A 156 0.48 5.37 -20.17
C LEU A 156 1.06 4.80 -18.87
N LEU A 157 1.14 3.48 -18.76
CA LEU A 157 1.73 2.82 -17.58
C LEU A 157 3.20 3.21 -17.40
N MET A 158 3.98 3.22 -18.49
CA MET A 158 5.38 3.63 -18.43
C MET A 158 5.51 5.08 -17.95
N LYS A 159 4.68 5.99 -18.49
CA LYS A 159 4.65 7.39 -18.04
C LYS A 159 4.24 7.53 -16.57
N GLN A 160 3.24 6.76 -16.12
CA GLN A 160 2.81 6.73 -14.71
C GLN A 160 3.96 6.27 -13.80
N LYS A 161 4.63 5.18 -14.18
CA LYS A 161 5.79 4.65 -13.46
C LYS A 161 6.91 5.68 -13.36
N GLU A 162 7.33 6.25 -14.49
CA GLU A 162 8.39 7.26 -14.56
C GLU A 162 8.10 8.49 -13.68
N GLU A 163 6.85 8.96 -13.66
CA GLU A 163 6.48 10.14 -12.90
C GLU A 163 6.23 9.88 -11.42
N CYS A 164 5.70 8.70 -11.07
CA CYS A 164 5.08 8.48 -9.76
C CYS A 164 5.75 7.39 -8.92
N GLU A 165 6.48 6.44 -9.48
CA GLU A 165 7.08 5.34 -8.70
C GLU A 165 8.02 5.85 -7.59
N ALA A 166 9.01 6.69 -7.95
CA ALA A 166 9.98 7.20 -6.98
C ALA A 166 9.35 8.09 -5.88
N PRO A 167 8.45 9.05 -6.19
CA PRO A 167 7.71 9.77 -5.16
C PRO A 167 6.90 8.87 -4.21
N LEU A 168 6.26 7.82 -4.74
CA LEU A 168 5.53 6.87 -3.88
C LEU A 168 6.49 6.03 -3.04
N GLN A 169 7.65 5.65 -3.56
CA GLN A 169 8.67 4.93 -2.79
C GLN A 169 9.14 5.79 -1.62
N GLN A 170 9.35 7.10 -1.84
CA GLN A 170 9.66 8.03 -0.77
C GLN A 170 8.55 8.11 0.29
N ILE A 171 7.27 8.18 -0.11
CA ILE A 171 6.14 8.11 0.84
C ILE A 171 6.16 6.81 1.64
N SER A 172 6.38 5.68 0.96
CA SER A 172 6.46 4.37 1.59
C SER A 172 7.58 4.32 2.63
N GLU A 173 8.75 4.86 2.30
CA GLU A 173 9.88 4.98 3.22
C GLU A 173 9.55 5.87 4.42
N MET A 174 8.93 7.03 4.20
CA MET A 174 8.50 7.94 5.29
C MET A 174 7.53 7.26 6.26
N ILE A 175 6.57 6.48 5.76
CA ILE A 175 5.63 5.70 6.60
C ILE A 175 6.39 4.61 7.37
N ASN A 176 7.16 3.79 6.66
CA ASN A 176 7.84 2.63 7.25
C ASN A 176 8.96 3.03 8.24
N SER A 177 9.58 4.19 8.07
CA SER A 177 10.60 4.73 8.97
C SER A 177 10.03 5.59 10.11
N ARG A 178 8.71 5.77 10.16
CA ARG A 178 8.00 6.64 11.12
C ARG A 178 8.50 8.09 11.08
N ASP A 179 8.66 8.63 9.87
CA ASP A 179 9.05 10.02 9.66
C ASP A 179 8.11 10.97 10.44
N PRO A 180 8.63 11.99 11.16
CA PRO A 180 7.82 12.88 11.97
C PRO A 180 6.70 13.59 11.21
N ILE A 181 6.87 13.89 9.92
CA ILE A 181 5.85 14.54 9.08
C ILE A 181 4.63 13.63 8.91
N VAL A 182 4.84 12.31 8.89
CA VAL A 182 3.76 11.31 8.80
C VAL A 182 3.25 10.96 10.19
N HIS A 183 4.16 10.55 11.08
CA HIS A 183 3.82 9.98 12.38
C HIS A 183 3.18 10.99 13.34
N SER A 184 3.50 12.28 13.22
CA SER A 184 2.92 13.34 14.07
C SER A 184 1.66 13.96 13.45
N HIS A 185 1.34 13.62 12.21
CA HIS A 185 0.18 14.18 11.53
C HIS A 185 -1.08 13.44 11.91
N ILE A 186 -2.11 14.19 12.32
CA ILE A 186 -3.33 13.62 12.89
C ILE A 186 -3.97 12.55 11.99
N TYR A 187 -4.04 12.78 10.69
CA TYR A 187 -4.63 11.83 9.74
C TYR A 187 -3.67 10.75 9.24
N LEU A 188 -2.35 11.01 9.22
CA LEU A 188 -1.39 10.07 8.62
C LEU A 188 -0.79 9.10 9.64
N SER A 189 -0.85 9.44 10.92
CA SER A 189 -0.34 8.63 12.02
C SER A 189 -0.95 7.22 12.12
N ILE A 190 -2.12 7.00 11.50
CA ILE A 190 -2.77 5.68 11.42
C ILE A 190 -2.01 4.71 10.52
N PHE A 191 -1.26 5.20 9.53
CA PHE A 191 -0.49 4.35 8.61
C PHE A 191 0.74 3.80 9.32
N LYS A 192 0.87 2.48 9.33
CA LYS A 192 1.95 1.77 10.03
C LYS A 192 2.96 1.14 9.08
N THR A 193 2.52 0.80 7.88
CA THR A 193 3.39 0.21 6.88
C THR A 193 2.87 0.48 5.47
N ALA A 194 3.77 0.49 4.50
CA ALA A 194 3.45 0.80 3.11
C ALA A 194 4.35 0.05 2.12
N GLU A 195 3.85 -0.21 0.92
CA GLU A 195 4.63 -0.78 -0.17
C GLU A 195 4.16 -0.23 -1.52
N VAL A 196 5.10 -0.02 -2.44
CA VAL A 196 4.80 0.37 -3.82
C VAL A 196 4.96 -0.85 -4.72
N ASP A 197 4.01 -1.05 -5.62
CA ASP A 197 4.08 -2.10 -6.63
C ASP A 197 3.68 -1.57 -8.00
N VAL A 198 4.27 -2.14 -9.04
CA VAL A 198 3.99 -1.81 -10.44
C VAL A 198 3.57 -3.08 -11.15
N ILE A 199 2.29 -3.16 -11.51
CA ILE A 199 1.71 -4.30 -12.20
C ILE A 199 1.75 -4.03 -13.71
N TYR A 200 2.49 -4.86 -14.43
CA TYR A 200 2.55 -4.83 -15.89
C TYR A 200 1.47 -5.72 -16.50
N PRO A 201 0.98 -5.41 -17.72
CA PRO A 201 0.12 -6.33 -18.44
C PRO A 201 0.82 -7.67 -18.64
N ALA A 202 0.06 -8.76 -18.53
CA ALA A 202 0.56 -10.06 -18.95
C ALA A 202 0.98 -9.99 -20.43
N PRO A 203 2.14 -10.53 -20.82
CA PRO A 203 2.55 -10.54 -22.22
C PRO A 203 1.47 -11.24 -23.05
N SER A 204 0.98 -10.56 -24.09
CA SER A 204 0.07 -11.18 -25.05
C SER A 204 0.79 -12.37 -25.67
N SER A 205 0.34 -13.59 -25.34
CA SER A 205 0.86 -14.81 -25.92
C SER A 205 0.35 -14.92 -27.36
N SER A 206 1.00 -14.23 -28.28
CA SER A 206 0.79 -14.37 -29.71
C SER A 206 2.12 -14.65 -30.38
N ILE A 207 2.43 -15.93 -30.58
CA ILE A 207 2.86 -16.54 -31.84
C ILE A 207 2.79 -18.05 -31.60
N GLY A 208 1.93 -18.71 -32.37
CA GLY A 208 1.94 -20.15 -32.49
C GLY A 208 3.21 -20.61 -33.19
N LEU A 209 3.79 -21.70 -32.69
CA LEU A 209 4.51 -22.63 -33.51
C LEU A 209 4.04 -24.02 -33.08
N GLN A 210 3.11 -24.61 -33.83
CA GLN A 210 2.91 -26.05 -33.77
C GLN A 210 4.24 -26.70 -34.11
N PRO A 211 4.84 -27.54 -33.24
CA PRO A 211 5.94 -28.37 -33.66
C PRO A 211 5.37 -29.42 -34.63
N HIS A 212 5.68 -29.27 -35.91
CA HIS A 212 5.48 -30.32 -36.91
C HIS A 212 6.17 -31.60 -36.44
N THR A 213 5.37 -32.53 -35.92
CA THR A 213 5.76 -33.87 -35.46
C THR A 213 5.92 -34.86 -36.62
N THR A 214 6.29 -34.38 -37.81
CA THR A 214 6.33 -35.18 -39.05
C THR A 214 7.73 -35.39 -39.63
N LEU A 215 8.81 -34.99 -38.95
CA LEU A 215 10.18 -35.16 -39.47
C LEU A 215 11.03 -36.25 -38.77
N PHE A 216 10.52 -36.89 -37.71
CA PHE A 216 11.26 -37.96 -37.00
C PHE A 216 10.96 -39.39 -37.49
N LEU A 217 9.90 -39.60 -38.28
CA LEU A 217 9.55 -40.93 -38.79
C LEU A 217 10.32 -41.35 -40.04
N THR A 218 10.90 -40.41 -40.79
CA THR A 218 11.67 -40.73 -42.00
C THR A 218 13.10 -41.18 -41.71
N LEU A 219 13.68 -40.80 -40.56
CA LEU A 219 15.04 -41.22 -40.18
C LEU A 219 15.08 -42.66 -39.63
N ILE A 220 14.00 -43.13 -39.00
CA ILE A 220 13.95 -44.48 -38.42
C ILE A 220 13.79 -45.55 -39.51
N LEU A 221 13.10 -45.24 -40.62
CA LEU A 221 12.92 -46.21 -41.71
C LEU A 221 14.20 -46.48 -42.51
N LEU A 222 15.13 -45.52 -42.57
CA LEU A 222 16.41 -45.66 -43.29
C LEU A 222 17.44 -46.50 -42.51
N ILE A 223 17.35 -46.55 -41.18
CA ILE A 223 18.27 -47.33 -40.34
C ILE A 223 17.90 -48.83 -40.35
N TYR A 224 16.64 -49.18 -40.58
CA TYR A 224 16.17 -50.57 -40.61
C TYR A 224 16.30 -51.28 -41.98
N LEU A 225 16.75 -50.57 -43.03
CA LEU A 225 16.94 -51.11 -44.38
C LEU A 225 18.42 -51.15 -44.84
N SER A 226 19.37 -51.02 -43.91
CA SER A 226 20.81 -51.22 -44.16
C SER A 226 21.33 -52.48 -43.47
#